data_AF-A0A383BR98-F1
#
_entry.id   AF-A0A383BR98-F1
#
_cell.length_a   1.000
_cell.length_b   1.000
_cell.length_c   1.000
_cell.angle_alpha   90.00
_cell.angle_beta   90.00
_cell.angle_gamma   90.00
#
_symmetry.space_group_name_H-M   'P 1'
#
loop_
_entity.id
_entity.type
_entity.pdbx_description
1 polymer ?
#
loop_
_entity_poly.entity_id
_entity_poly.type
_entity_poly.pdbx_seq_one_letter_code
_entity_poly.pdbx_strand_id
1 'polypeptide(L)'
;AITDEFVQSFYVTNGLTQHLYEDFEEVDESGFPVGWSSYSNGQGWYVSDDPYFEYWTTEPGVGSVAISNDDAADNDGNNDFNDGAMDYMVMPAQDFTSFGGPVGLEFGSYFDGQWGQTAHIEYSLDEGSTWTELRQVWGGDMWERHYVDLTELAGQESVLIGIHSNDNGGWAAGWIVDDISIVDAYEWTTFENTNALEFSGDGHVLIPGSSDFTIDNTEQGLTIAFWVEAPQDLDGSRSIFQGW
;
A
#
# COMPACT_ATOMS: atom_id res chain seq x y z
N ALA A 1 -35.52 -2.84 -10.81
CA ALA A 1 -34.46 -2.16 -10.07
C ALA A 1 -33.19 -2.39 -10.85
N ILE A 2 -32.56 -1.33 -11.34
CA ILE A 2 -31.17 -1.42 -11.76
C ILE A 2 -30.42 -1.33 -10.43
N THR A 3 -29.76 -2.41 -10.03
CA THR A 3 -28.77 -2.33 -8.96
C THR A 3 -27.61 -1.55 -9.57
N ASP A 4 -27.24 -0.42 -8.95
CA ASP A 4 -26.04 0.31 -9.30
C ASP A 4 -24.83 -0.52 -8.80
N GLU A 5 -24.56 -1.64 -9.46
CA GLU A 5 -23.28 -2.34 -9.33
C GLU A 5 -22.28 -1.56 -10.19
N PHE A 6 -21.64 -0.57 -9.56
CA PHE A 6 -20.43 0.02 -10.11
C PHE A 6 -19.28 -0.98 -9.93
N VAL A 7 -18.37 -1.03 -10.91
CA VAL A 7 -17.09 -1.73 -10.73
C VAL A 7 -16.28 -0.87 -9.75
N GLN A 8 -16.09 -1.39 -8.54
CA GLN A 8 -15.39 -0.75 -7.43
C GLN A 8 -13.89 -0.67 -7.69
N SER A 9 -13.30 -1.77 -8.14
CA SER A 9 -11.92 -1.86 -8.58
C SER A 9 -11.81 -2.86 -9.74
N PHE A 10 -10.80 -2.72 -10.59
CA PHE A 10 -10.42 -3.78 -11.52
C PHE A 10 -8.90 -3.84 -11.65
N TYR A 11 -8.35 -5.04 -11.48
CA TYR A 11 -6.92 -5.30 -11.63
C TYR A 11 -6.65 -5.75 -13.06
N VAL A 12 -5.77 -5.03 -13.76
CA VAL A 12 -5.22 -5.52 -15.03
C VAL A 12 -3.92 -6.25 -14.70
N THR A 13 -4.01 -7.56 -14.48
CA THR A 13 -2.83 -8.32 -14.07
C THR A 13 -1.83 -8.55 -15.22
N ASN A 14 -2.23 -8.32 -16.47
CA ASN A 14 -1.36 -8.45 -17.65
C ASN A 14 -0.55 -9.78 -17.71
N GLY A 15 -1.14 -10.88 -17.23
CA GLY A 15 -0.50 -12.20 -17.16
C GLY A 15 0.11 -12.55 -15.80
N LEU A 16 0.11 -11.63 -14.84
CA LEU A 16 0.48 -11.87 -13.45
C LEU A 16 -0.64 -12.61 -12.71
N THR A 17 -0.26 -13.46 -11.77
CA THR A 17 -1.17 -14.15 -10.86
C THR A 17 -1.46 -13.26 -9.67
N GLN A 18 -2.73 -13.12 -9.31
CA GLN A 18 -3.16 -12.58 -8.02
C GLN A 18 -3.31 -13.74 -7.04
N HIS A 19 -2.43 -13.81 -6.06
CA HIS A 19 -2.40 -14.87 -5.05
C HIS A 19 -3.35 -14.60 -3.88
N LEU A 20 -3.55 -13.32 -3.57
CA LEU A 20 -4.47 -12.85 -2.53
C LEU A 20 -5.10 -11.52 -2.97
N TYR A 21 -6.35 -11.31 -2.60
CA TYR A 21 -7.05 -10.04 -2.72
C TYR A 21 -8.00 -9.85 -1.55
N GLU A 22 -8.04 -8.63 -1.03
CA GLU A 22 -8.93 -8.20 0.03
C GLU A 22 -9.41 -6.76 -0.27
N ASP A 23 -10.72 -6.58 -0.35
CA ASP A 23 -11.42 -5.31 -0.61
C ASP A 23 -12.28 -4.85 0.58
N PHE A 24 -12.24 -5.59 1.70
CA PHE A 24 -12.94 -5.29 2.94
C PHE A 24 -14.48 -5.27 2.86
N GLU A 25 -15.08 -5.72 1.75
CA GLU A 25 -16.54 -5.74 1.57
C GLU A 25 -17.24 -6.83 2.39
N GLU A 26 -16.49 -7.86 2.80
CA GLU A 26 -17.01 -8.96 3.59
C GLU A 26 -16.19 -9.17 4.87
N VAL A 27 -16.81 -8.89 6.02
CA VAL A 27 -16.22 -9.12 7.34
C VAL A 27 -16.96 -10.21 8.13
N ASP A 28 -16.25 -10.91 9.01
CA ASP A 28 -16.83 -11.88 9.94
C ASP A 28 -17.21 -11.26 11.29
N GLU A 29 -17.53 -12.09 12.29
CA GLU A 29 -17.94 -11.63 13.62
C GLU A 29 -16.86 -10.83 14.36
N SER A 30 -15.61 -10.88 13.92
CA SER A 30 -14.50 -10.06 14.45
C SER A 30 -14.50 -8.63 13.92
N GLY A 31 -15.27 -8.34 12.86
CA GLY A 31 -15.24 -7.05 12.17
C GLY A 31 -14.10 -6.94 11.14
N PHE A 32 -13.42 -8.03 10.84
CA PHE A 32 -12.40 -8.14 9.80
C PHE A 32 -12.71 -9.26 8.80
N PRO A 33 -12.08 -9.26 7.62
CA PRO A 33 -12.20 -10.36 6.68
C PRO A 33 -11.68 -11.68 7.27
N VAL A 34 -12.19 -12.80 6.75
CA VAL A 34 -11.89 -14.12 7.33
C VAL A 34 -10.38 -14.40 7.36
N GLY A 35 -9.86 -14.69 8.55
CA GLY A 35 -8.44 -15.02 8.76
C GLY A 35 -7.53 -13.80 8.97
N TRP A 36 -8.05 -12.59 8.78
CA TRP A 36 -7.38 -11.37 9.22
C TRP A 36 -7.57 -11.19 10.73
N SER A 37 -6.71 -10.39 11.34
CA SER A 37 -6.82 -10.04 12.75
C SER A 37 -6.29 -8.64 13.00
N SER A 38 -6.59 -8.07 14.15
CA SER A 38 -5.99 -6.81 14.59
C SER A 38 -5.61 -6.88 16.06
N TYR A 39 -4.67 -6.04 16.46
CA TYR A 39 -4.39 -5.75 17.86
C TYR A 39 -4.01 -4.27 18.03
N SER A 40 -4.22 -3.74 19.24
CA SER A 40 -3.93 -2.37 19.62
C SER A 40 -3.76 -2.26 21.14
N ASN A 41 -3.09 -1.20 21.60
CA ASN A 41 -3.09 -0.81 23.02
C ASN A 41 -4.36 -0.01 23.41
N GLY A 42 -5.10 0.50 22.42
CA GLY A 42 -6.33 1.26 22.57
C GLY A 42 -7.40 0.82 21.56
N GLN A 43 -7.97 1.77 20.83
CA GLN A 43 -8.78 1.52 19.63
C GLN A 43 -7.86 1.50 18.42
N GLY A 44 -7.81 0.37 17.72
CA GLY A 44 -6.98 0.20 16.53
C GLY A 44 -7.77 0.19 15.25
N TRP A 45 -7.33 -0.66 14.32
CA TRP A 45 -7.98 -0.84 13.03
C TRP A 45 -9.45 -1.28 13.17
N TYR A 46 -10.28 -0.81 12.25
CA TYR A 46 -11.65 -1.28 12.04
C TYR A 46 -12.01 -1.17 10.55
N VAL A 47 -13.03 -1.91 10.12
CA VAL A 47 -13.58 -1.82 8.76
C VAL A 47 -14.88 -1.02 8.78
N SER A 48 -15.07 -0.11 7.82
CA SER A 48 -16.27 0.75 7.73
C SER A 48 -16.61 1.12 6.29
N ASP A 49 -17.91 1.16 5.97
CA ASP A 49 -18.49 1.70 4.72
C ASP A 49 -18.78 3.21 4.79
N ASP A 50 -18.49 3.83 5.93
CA ASP A 50 -18.55 5.27 6.16
C ASP A 50 -17.13 5.80 6.48
N PRO A 51 -16.26 5.94 5.47
CA PRO A 51 -14.87 6.35 5.67
C PRO A 51 -14.72 7.87 5.84
N TYR A 52 -15.73 8.53 6.38
CA TYR A 52 -15.74 9.96 6.66
C TYR A 52 -15.40 10.21 8.13
N PHE A 53 -14.15 10.57 8.41
CA PHE A 53 -13.75 11.00 9.74
C PHE A 53 -12.80 12.19 9.67
N GLU A 54 -12.95 13.10 10.65
CA GLU A 54 -12.01 14.18 11.00
C GLU A 54 -11.19 14.77 9.83
N TYR A 55 -11.90 15.29 8.82
CA TYR A 55 -11.35 16.01 7.66
C TYR A 55 -10.81 15.17 6.50
N TRP A 56 -10.81 13.85 6.57
CA TRP A 56 -10.43 12.96 5.47
C TRP A 56 -11.62 12.25 4.86
N THR A 57 -11.48 11.93 3.59
CA THR A 57 -12.43 11.11 2.83
C THR A 57 -11.64 10.25 1.87
N THR A 58 -11.95 8.97 1.77
CA THR A 58 -11.40 8.11 0.73
C THR A 58 -11.89 8.52 -0.66
N GLU A 59 -11.33 7.91 -1.70
CA GLU A 59 -11.81 8.13 -3.05
C GLU A 59 -13.29 7.70 -3.18
N PRO A 60 -14.15 8.50 -3.85
CA PRO A 60 -15.55 8.10 -4.04
C PRO A 60 -15.65 6.74 -4.75
N GLY A 61 -16.43 5.82 -4.18
CA GLY A 61 -16.73 4.52 -4.79
C GLY A 61 -15.91 3.34 -4.28
N VAL A 62 -15.05 3.53 -3.28
CA VAL A 62 -14.22 2.47 -2.66
C VAL A 62 -14.96 1.58 -1.66
N GLY A 63 -16.25 1.81 -1.37
CA GLY A 63 -17.02 0.95 -0.47
C GLY A 63 -16.48 0.92 0.97
N SER A 64 -16.41 -0.28 1.55
CA SER A 64 -15.85 -0.55 2.86
C SER A 64 -14.33 -0.50 2.81
N VAL A 65 -13.70 0.11 3.81
CA VAL A 65 -12.24 0.23 3.89
C VAL A 65 -11.74 -0.06 5.30
N ALA A 66 -10.47 -0.42 5.44
CA ALA A 66 -9.81 -0.55 6.74
C ALA A 66 -9.25 0.80 7.21
N ILE A 67 -9.51 1.15 8.47
CA ILE A 67 -9.22 2.46 9.06
C ILE A 67 -8.56 2.27 10.42
N SER A 68 -7.38 2.86 10.63
CA SER A 68 -6.88 3.24 11.95
C SER A 68 -7.15 4.73 12.13
N ASN A 69 -7.81 5.11 13.22
CA ASN A 69 -8.11 6.51 13.54
C ASN A 69 -7.84 6.73 15.02
N ASP A 70 -6.93 7.65 15.32
CA ASP A 70 -6.52 7.95 16.68
C ASP A 70 -7.69 8.50 17.51
N ASP A 71 -8.56 9.30 16.90
CA ASP A 71 -9.73 9.91 17.53
C ASP A 71 -10.93 8.94 17.69
N ALA A 72 -10.78 7.67 17.29
CA ALA A 72 -11.85 6.67 17.40
C ALA A 72 -12.09 6.20 18.84
N ALA A 73 -11.18 6.46 19.78
CA ALA A 73 -11.40 6.19 21.20
C ALA A 73 -12.47 7.13 21.79
N ASP A 74 -13.31 6.59 22.69
CA ASP A 74 -14.48 7.28 23.26
C ASP A 74 -14.07 8.64 23.89
N ASN A 75 -14.26 9.70 23.11
CA ASN A 75 -13.87 11.09 23.37
C ASN A 75 -14.91 11.73 24.31
N ASP A 76 -15.09 11.12 25.48
CA ASP A 76 -16.12 11.48 26.48
C ASP A 76 -15.77 12.75 27.28
N GLY A 77 -14.61 13.35 27.01
CA GLY A 77 -14.09 14.56 27.62
C GLY A 77 -13.39 14.35 28.97
N ASN A 78 -13.18 13.09 29.41
CA ASN A 78 -12.41 12.79 30.62
C ASN A 78 -11.02 12.19 30.33
N ASN A 79 -10.91 11.32 29.32
CA ASN A 79 -9.64 10.77 28.86
C ASN A 79 -9.72 10.43 27.37
N ASP A 80 -9.54 11.44 26.55
CA ASP A 80 -9.63 11.38 25.10
C ASP A 80 -8.34 10.82 24.45
N PHE A 81 -7.51 10.12 25.23
CA PHE A 81 -6.24 9.57 24.75
C PHE A 81 -6.42 8.13 24.28
N ASN A 82 -6.17 7.91 23.00
CA ASN A 82 -5.97 6.60 22.40
C ASN A 82 -4.47 6.27 22.40
N ASP A 83 -4.08 5.04 22.73
CA ASP A 83 -2.69 4.58 22.57
C ASP A 83 -2.61 3.81 21.25
N GLY A 84 -2.40 4.55 20.16
CA GLY A 84 -2.29 4.04 18.81
C GLY A 84 -0.89 3.53 18.45
N ALA A 85 0.01 3.32 19.43
CA ALA A 85 1.40 2.96 19.15
C ALA A 85 1.55 1.53 18.64
N MET A 86 0.51 0.71 18.83
CA MET A 86 0.48 -0.71 18.49
C MET A 86 -0.73 -1.06 17.62
N ASP A 87 -1.19 -0.15 16.76
CA ASP A 87 -2.33 -0.41 15.86
C ASP A 87 -1.89 -1.28 14.68
N TYR A 88 -2.04 -2.59 14.83
CA TYR A 88 -1.74 -3.58 13.80
C TYR A 88 -3.01 -4.17 13.21
N MET A 89 -3.07 -4.21 11.89
CA MET A 89 -3.92 -5.12 11.13
C MET A 89 -3.02 -6.17 10.49
N VAL A 90 -3.35 -7.45 10.66
CA VAL A 90 -2.49 -8.57 10.31
C VAL A 90 -3.21 -9.46 9.31
N MET A 91 -2.55 -9.68 8.17
CA MET A 91 -3.00 -10.58 7.11
C MET A 91 -3.03 -12.04 7.60
N PRO A 92 -3.83 -12.92 6.97
CA PRO A 92 -3.67 -14.36 7.14
C PRO A 92 -2.22 -14.79 6.87
N ALA A 93 -1.75 -15.84 7.56
CA ALA A 93 -0.40 -16.36 7.31
C ALA A 93 -0.23 -16.82 5.86
N GLN A 94 0.86 -16.38 5.23
CA GLN A 94 1.19 -16.68 3.84
C GLN A 94 2.32 -17.72 3.76
N ASP A 95 2.17 -18.68 2.85
CA ASP A 95 3.20 -19.67 2.52
C ASP A 95 3.98 -19.23 1.27
N PHE A 96 5.14 -18.61 1.49
CA PHE A 96 6.02 -18.13 0.44
C PHE A 96 6.82 -19.24 -0.26
N THR A 97 6.67 -20.50 0.15
CA THR A 97 7.17 -21.65 -0.64
C THR A 97 6.23 -22.01 -1.78
N SER A 98 4.97 -21.58 -1.69
CA SER A 98 3.91 -21.90 -2.65
C SER A 98 3.89 -20.95 -3.86
N PHE A 99 4.44 -19.75 -3.71
CA PHE A 99 4.54 -18.79 -4.81
C PHE A 99 5.55 -19.29 -5.85
N GLY A 100 5.11 -19.40 -7.11
CA GLY A 100 5.90 -19.94 -8.22
C GLY A 100 7.06 -19.04 -8.69
N GLY A 101 7.28 -17.92 -8.01
CA GLY A 101 8.27 -16.90 -8.31
C GLY A 101 8.21 -15.74 -7.31
N PRO A 102 8.98 -14.66 -7.54
CA PRO A 102 8.90 -13.43 -6.75
C PRO A 102 7.49 -12.84 -6.75
N VAL A 103 7.08 -12.25 -5.62
CA VAL A 103 5.76 -11.62 -5.44
C VAL A 103 5.91 -10.24 -4.78
N GLY A 104 4.91 -9.38 -4.96
CA GLY A 104 4.82 -8.07 -4.32
C GLY A 104 3.47 -7.88 -3.63
N LEU A 105 3.47 -7.06 -2.57
CA LEU A 105 2.25 -6.54 -1.93
C LEU A 105 1.84 -5.24 -2.62
N GLU A 106 0.59 -5.16 -3.05
CA GLU A 106 -0.05 -3.92 -3.49
C GLU A 106 -1.20 -3.54 -2.59
N PHE A 107 -1.41 -2.24 -2.41
CA PHE A 107 -2.58 -1.72 -1.73
C PHE A 107 -2.79 -0.24 -2.08
N GLY A 108 -4.03 0.22 -1.95
CA GLY A 108 -4.38 1.65 -1.94
C GLY A 108 -4.37 2.18 -0.52
N SER A 109 -3.93 3.42 -0.31
CA SER A 109 -4.03 4.03 1.00
C SER A 109 -4.09 5.56 0.96
N TYR A 110 -4.66 6.14 2.01
CA TYR A 110 -4.50 7.57 2.34
C TYR A 110 -3.89 7.71 3.72
N PHE A 111 -2.75 8.37 3.77
CA PHE A 111 -1.99 8.65 4.99
C PHE A 111 -1.29 9.98 4.81
N ASP A 112 -1.43 10.92 5.75
CA ASP A 112 -0.77 12.23 5.67
C ASP A 112 0.39 12.42 6.67
N GLY A 113 0.56 11.49 7.61
CA GLY A 113 1.64 11.49 8.60
C GLY A 113 1.62 12.68 9.57
N GLN A 114 0.48 13.36 9.72
CA GLN A 114 0.37 14.49 10.63
C GLN A 114 0.68 14.10 12.09
N TRP A 115 1.09 15.11 12.86
CA TRP A 115 1.42 14.99 14.28
C TRP A 115 2.53 14.01 14.65
N GLY A 116 3.28 13.52 13.65
CA GLY A 116 4.39 12.59 13.86
C GLY A 116 3.96 11.12 13.85
N GLN A 117 2.74 10.83 13.40
CA GLN A 117 2.31 9.47 13.12
C GLN A 117 3.20 8.84 12.04
N THR A 118 3.47 7.54 12.18
CA THR A 118 4.20 6.75 11.18
C THR A 118 3.37 5.54 10.77
N ALA A 119 3.59 5.08 9.54
CA ALA A 119 2.86 3.97 8.92
C ALA A 119 3.87 2.97 8.35
N HIS A 120 3.70 1.69 8.65
CA HIS A 120 4.68 0.66 8.35
C HIS A 120 4.02 -0.61 7.80
N ILE A 121 4.70 -1.22 6.83
CA ILE A 121 4.48 -2.59 6.41
C ILE A 121 5.60 -3.42 7.01
N GLU A 122 5.23 -4.43 7.78
CA GLU A 122 6.15 -5.26 8.53
C GLU A 122 5.85 -6.75 8.29
N TYR A 123 6.81 -7.61 8.59
CA TYR A 123 6.61 -9.06 8.58
C TYR A 123 7.08 -9.72 9.87
N SER A 124 6.49 -10.87 10.18
CA SER A 124 6.89 -11.74 11.30
C SER A 124 7.06 -13.18 10.84
N LEU A 125 8.12 -13.82 11.34
CA LEU A 125 8.44 -15.24 11.14
C LEU A 125 8.24 -16.08 12.41
N ASP A 126 7.72 -15.48 13.48
CA ASP A 126 7.60 -16.07 14.82
C ASP A 126 6.22 -15.80 15.43
N GLU A 127 5.19 -15.93 14.59
CA GLU A 127 3.77 -15.82 14.97
C GLU A 127 3.42 -14.47 15.64
N GLY A 128 4.06 -13.39 15.19
CA GLY A 128 3.82 -12.03 15.68
C GLY A 128 4.58 -11.68 16.96
N SER A 129 5.55 -12.51 17.38
CA SER A 129 6.37 -12.21 18.57
C SER A 129 7.38 -11.09 18.31
N THR A 130 7.93 -11.03 17.09
CA THR A 130 8.77 -9.95 16.59
C THR A 130 8.39 -9.56 15.17
N TRP A 131 8.58 -8.28 14.86
CA TRP A 131 8.28 -7.69 13.56
C TRP A 131 9.54 -7.07 12.96
N THR A 132 9.69 -7.21 11.65
CA THR A 132 10.77 -6.60 10.86
C THR A 132 10.14 -5.74 9.77
N GLU A 133 10.61 -4.50 9.62
CA GLU A 133 10.09 -3.55 8.63
C GLU A 133 10.45 -3.98 7.21
N LEU A 134 9.44 -4.08 6.33
CA LEU A 134 9.61 -4.15 4.87
C LEU A 134 9.64 -2.75 4.27
N ARG A 135 8.73 -1.88 4.73
CA ARG A 135 8.54 -0.55 4.15
C ARG A 135 7.84 0.41 5.10
N GLN A 136 8.42 1.59 5.30
CA GLN A 136 7.69 2.74 5.84
C GLN A 136 6.84 3.41 4.76
N VAL A 137 5.55 3.64 4.99
CA VAL A 137 4.69 4.47 4.14
C VAL A 137 4.85 5.93 4.56
N TRP A 138 5.08 6.81 3.57
CA TRP A 138 5.27 8.24 3.81
C TRP A 138 3.96 8.98 3.57
N GLY A 139 3.71 10.01 4.38
CA GLY A 139 2.52 10.84 4.25
C GLY A 139 2.44 11.59 2.91
N GLY A 140 1.21 11.76 2.41
CA GLY A 140 0.84 12.52 1.22
C GLY A 140 -0.54 13.17 1.38
N ASP A 141 -0.95 13.98 0.40
CA ASP A 141 -2.23 14.73 0.41
C ASP A 141 -3.29 14.10 -0.50
N MET A 142 -3.06 12.87 -0.98
CA MET A 142 -3.96 12.14 -1.87
C MET A 142 -3.93 10.64 -1.59
N TRP A 143 -4.91 9.93 -2.13
CA TRP A 143 -4.90 8.46 -2.17
C TRP A 143 -3.76 7.98 -3.07
N GLU A 144 -2.92 7.08 -2.56
CA GLU A 144 -1.76 6.54 -3.26
C GLU A 144 -1.85 5.02 -3.38
N ARG A 145 -1.30 4.48 -4.47
CA ARG A 145 -1.06 3.05 -4.62
C ARG A 145 0.38 2.73 -4.23
N HIS A 146 0.54 1.72 -3.40
CA HIS A 146 1.83 1.26 -2.90
C HIS A 146 2.18 -0.10 -3.48
N TYR A 147 3.48 -0.33 -3.65
CA TYR A 147 4.06 -1.62 -3.99
C TYR A 147 5.20 -1.91 -3.02
N VAL A 148 5.20 -3.09 -2.41
CA VAL A 148 6.26 -3.58 -1.52
C VAL A 148 6.80 -4.90 -2.08
N ASP A 149 8.09 -4.95 -2.37
CA ASP A 149 8.75 -6.18 -2.81
C ASP A 149 8.82 -7.17 -1.64
N LEU A 150 8.29 -8.38 -1.83
CA LEU A 150 8.28 -9.43 -0.82
C LEU A 150 9.28 -10.55 -1.15
N THR A 151 10.15 -10.36 -2.14
CA THR A 151 11.08 -11.39 -2.62
C THR A 151 11.98 -11.92 -1.52
N GLU A 152 12.31 -11.11 -0.50
CA GLU A 152 13.14 -11.54 0.63
C GLU A 152 12.48 -12.63 1.50
N LEU A 153 11.17 -12.77 1.40
CA LEU A 153 10.37 -13.75 2.15
C LEU A 153 10.28 -15.10 1.43
N ALA A 154 10.83 -15.21 0.21
CA ALA A 154 10.79 -16.44 -0.58
C ALA A 154 11.32 -17.65 0.19
N GLY A 155 10.56 -18.74 0.18
CA GLY A 155 10.93 -19.99 0.85
C GLY A 155 10.55 -20.08 2.33
N GLN A 156 9.87 -19.08 2.90
CA GLN A 156 9.29 -19.16 4.24
C GLN A 156 7.90 -19.82 4.19
N GLU A 157 7.65 -20.82 5.05
CA GLU A 157 6.39 -21.60 5.04
C GLU A 157 5.23 -20.88 5.72
N SER A 158 5.52 -19.91 6.60
CA SER A 158 4.51 -19.17 7.35
C SER A 158 5.04 -17.78 7.68
N VAL A 159 4.50 -16.77 7.01
CA VAL A 159 4.82 -15.37 7.23
C VAL A 159 3.55 -14.60 7.55
N LEU A 160 3.57 -13.83 8.63
CA LEU A 160 2.56 -12.80 8.88
C LEU A 160 3.05 -11.49 8.26
N ILE A 161 2.15 -10.78 7.58
CA ILE A 161 2.38 -9.41 7.13
C ILE A 161 1.46 -8.51 7.94
N GLY A 162 2.05 -7.47 8.53
CA GLY A 162 1.39 -6.51 9.41
C GLY A 162 1.36 -5.12 8.76
N ILE A 163 0.24 -4.45 8.93
CA ILE A 163 0.01 -3.05 8.56
C ILE A 163 -0.09 -2.28 9.88
N HIS A 164 0.96 -1.54 10.20
CA HIS A 164 1.16 -0.90 11.51
C HIS A 164 1.01 0.62 11.39
N SER A 165 -0.06 1.13 11.97
CA SER A 165 -0.24 2.55 12.27
C SER A 165 0.38 2.82 13.64
N ASN A 166 1.19 3.87 13.76
CA ASN A 166 1.91 4.19 14.99
C ASN A 166 1.83 5.69 15.29
N ASP A 167 1.06 6.05 16.30
CA ASP A 167 0.94 7.43 16.82
C ASP A 167 2.19 7.91 17.59
N ASN A 168 3.18 7.05 17.80
CA ASN A 168 4.36 7.26 18.64
C ASN A 168 4.03 7.66 20.09
N GLY A 169 2.91 7.17 20.61
CA GLY A 169 2.33 7.50 21.93
C GLY A 169 1.84 8.95 22.02
N GLY A 170 1.54 9.56 20.88
CA GLY A 170 1.17 10.94 20.70
C GLY A 170 -0.29 11.10 20.29
N TRP A 171 -0.57 12.23 19.61
CA TRP A 171 -1.80 12.38 18.84
C TRP A 171 -1.46 12.00 17.41
N ALA A 172 -2.41 11.38 16.73
CA ALA A 172 -2.28 10.97 15.34
C ALA A 172 -3.56 11.32 14.58
N ALA A 173 -3.48 11.17 13.27
CA ALA A 173 -4.59 11.50 12.39
C ALA A 173 -5.34 10.23 11.97
N GLY A 174 -4.57 9.19 11.64
CA GLY A 174 -5.08 7.90 11.18
C GLY A 174 -4.43 7.42 9.88
N TRP A 175 -4.92 6.31 9.37
CA TRP A 175 -4.51 5.72 8.10
C TRP A 175 -5.67 4.90 7.53
N ILE A 176 -5.97 5.11 6.26
CA ILE A 176 -6.98 4.33 5.53
C ILE A 176 -6.29 3.45 4.51
N VAL A 177 -6.66 2.17 4.46
CA VAL A 177 -6.11 1.16 3.55
C VAL A 177 -7.26 0.40 2.89
N ASP A 178 -7.08 0.11 1.61
CA ASP A 178 -8.02 -0.69 0.83
C ASP A 178 -7.27 -1.48 -0.27
N ASP A 179 -7.97 -2.41 -0.92
CA ASP A 179 -7.54 -3.01 -2.19
C ASP A 179 -6.21 -3.79 -2.05
N ILE A 180 -6.05 -4.52 -0.95
CA ILE A 180 -4.81 -5.23 -0.62
C ILE A 180 -4.67 -6.47 -1.47
N SER A 181 -3.52 -6.65 -2.09
CA SER A 181 -3.26 -7.79 -2.97
C SER A 181 -1.83 -8.29 -2.89
N ILE A 182 -1.66 -9.61 -2.96
CA ILE A 182 -0.36 -10.22 -3.27
C ILE A 182 -0.42 -10.67 -4.73
N VAL A 183 0.51 -10.16 -5.54
CA VAL A 183 0.60 -10.46 -6.97
C VAL A 183 1.99 -10.96 -7.32
N ASP A 184 2.12 -11.72 -8.42
CA ASP A 184 3.43 -11.96 -9.02
C ASP A 184 4.17 -10.63 -9.20
N ALA A 185 5.44 -10.59 -8.81
CA ALA A 185 6.23 -9.37 -8.88
C ALA A 185 6.37 -8.94 -10.34
N TYR A 186 6.38 -7.62 -10.55
CA TYR A 186 6.70 -7.08 -11.85
C TYR A 186 8.10 -7.53 -12.29
N GLU A 187 8.22 -8.05 -13.52
CA GLU A 187 9.55 -8.27 -14.10
C GLU A 187 10.22 -6.91 -14.33
N TRP A 188 11.12 -6.54 -13.41
CA TRP A 188 11.99 -5.40 -13.60
C TRP A 188 13.06 -5.77 -14.63
N THR A 189 12.84 -5.41 -15.90
CA THR A 189 13.96 -5.33 -16.83
C THR A 189 14.72 -4.04 -16.54
N THR A 190 15.73 -4.12 -15.67
CA THR A 190 16.68 -3.02 -15.49
C THR A 190 17.70 -3.05 -16.61
N PHE A 191 17.89 -1.90 -17.26
CA PHE A 191 18.97 -1.68 -18.20
C PHE A 191 19.90 -0.63 -17.59
N GLU A 192 21.20 -0.95 -17.50
CA GLU A 192 22.22 0.04 -17.17
C GLU A 192 22.14 1.18 -18.20
N ASN A 193 21.69 2.35 -17.75
CA ASN A 193 21.74 3.53 -18.58
C ASN A 193 23.18 4.08 -18.56
N THR A 194 23.99 3.65 -19.52
CA THR A 194 25.35 4.17 -19.71
C THR A 194 25.36 5.56 -20.35
N ASN A 195 24.18 6.15 -20.62
CA ASN A 195 24.03 7.47 -21.20
C ASN A 195 23.60 8.48 -20.13
N ALA A 196 24.02 9.74 -20.29
CA ALA A 196 23.64 10.81 -19.39
C ALA A 196 22.14 11.16 -19.54
N LEU A 197 21.44 11.35 -18.42
CA LEU A 197 20.20 12.11 -18.37
C LEU A 197 20.54 13.58 -18.61
N GLU A 198 20.22 14.09 -19.80
CA GLU A 198 20.44 15.49 -20.15
C GLU A 198 19.16 16.29 -19.92
N PHE A 199 19.19 17.17 -18.92
CA PHE A 199 18.18 18.19 -18.74
C PHE A 199 18.44 19.31 -19.76
N SER A 200 17.89 19.16 -20.96
CA SER A 200 17.91 20.24 -21.93
C SER A 200 16.92 21.33 -21.49
N GLY A 201 17.28 22.60 -21.67
CA GLY A 201 16.42 23.75 -21.34
C GLY A 201 15.14 23.85 -22.17
N ASP A 202 14.87 22.84 -23.01
CA ASP A 202 13.77 22.78 -23.97
C ASP A 202 12.58 21.96 -23.44
N GLY A 203 12.50 21.74 -22.12
CA GLY A 203 11.31 21.20 -21.45
C GLY A 203 11.05 19.71 -21.70
N HIS A 204 12.06 18.95 -22.14
CA HIS A 204 11.96 17.50 -22.29
C HIS A 204 13.21 16.82 -21.72
N VAL A 205 13.00 15.64 -21.11
CA VAL A 205 14.06 14.74 -20.68
C VAL A 205 14.39 13.80 -21.85
N LEU A 206 15.62 13.84 -22.34
CA LEU A 206 16.10 12.84 -23.28
C LEU A 206 16.58 11.63 -22.47
N ILE A 207 16.00 10.47 -22.75
CA ILE A 207 16.47 9.18 -22.26
C ILE A 207 17.05 8.45 -23.48
N PRO A 208 18.37 8.50 -23.72
CA PRO A 208 18.96 7.84 -24.87
C PRO A 208 18.91 6.32 -24.64
N GLY A 209 18.08 5.62 -25.42
CA GLY A 209 18.01 4.16 -25.41
C GLY A 209 19.28 3.51 -25.99
N SER A 210 19.56 2.28 -25.57
CA SER A 210 20.55 1.41 -26.24
C SER A 210 20.12 1.14 -27.69
N SER A 211 21.07 0.90 -28.60
CA SER A 211 20.75 0.42 -29.96
C SER A 211 19.99 -0.91 -29.97
N ASP A 212 20.05 -1.63 -28.85
CA ASP A 212 19.46 -2.94 -28.66
C ASP A 212 18.07 -2.82 -27.97
N PHE A 213 17.65 -1.62 -27.59
CA PHE A 213 16.30 -1.34 -27.14
C PHE A 213 15.37 -1.33 -28.37
N THR A 214 14.70 -2.45 -28.59
CA THR A 214 13.71 -2.62 -29.66
C THR A 214 12.34 -2.87 -29.04
N ILE A 215 11.36 -2.06 -29.42
CA ILE A 215 9.96 -2.24 -29.04
C ILE A 215 9.31 -3.06 -30.16
N ASP A 216 8.99 -4.32 -29.89
CA ASP A 216 8.18 -5.12 -30.80
C ASP A 216 6.72 -4.67 -30.69
N ASN A 217 6.23 -3.92 -31.69
CA ASN A 217 4.92 -3.30 -31.68
C ASN A 217 3.81 -4.21 -32.24
N THR A 218 4.05 -5.51 -32.35
CA THR A 218 3.15 -6.38 -33.11
C THR A 218 1.89 -6.79 -32.36
N GLU A 219 1.85 -6.84 -31.01
CA GLU A 219 0.65 -7.33 -30.32
C GLU A 219 0.21 -6.60 -29.03
N GLN A 220 1.04 -5.77 -28.37
CA GLN A 220 0.62 -5.05 -27.14
C GLN A 220 1.28 -3.66 -27.08
N GLY A 221 0.51 -2.65 -26.65
CA GLY A 221 1.05 -1.30 -26.43
C GLY A 221 2.09 -1.32 -25.31
N LEU A 222 3.11 -0.48 -25.41
CA LEU A 222 4.12 -0.31 -24.37
C LEU A 222 3.70 0.80 -23.41
N THR A 223 3.47 0.47 -22.14
CA THR A 223 3.41 1.46 -21.07
C THR A 223 4.79 1.55 -20.43
N ILE A 224 5.43 2.71 -20.53
CA ILE A 224 6.67 3.00 -19.81
C ILE A 224 6.28 3.74 -18.53
N ALA A 225 6.36 3.05 -17.39
CA ALA A 225 6.36 3.69 -16.09
C ALA A 225 7.81 3.91 -15.66
N PHE A 226 8.18 5.14 -15.30
CA PHE A 226 9.44 5.43 -14.66
C PHE A 226 9.18 6.01 -13.27
N TRP A 227 10.02 5.62 -12.32
CA TRP A 227 9.97 6.10 -10.96
C TRP A 227 11.27 6.87 -10.69
N VAL A 228 11.14 8.07 -10.16
CA VAL A 228 12.28 8.91 -9.78
C VAL A 228 12.22 9.11 -8.28
N GLU A 229 13.12 8.47 -7.56
CA GLU A 229 13.35 8.79 -6.15
C GLU A 229 14.06 10.13 -6.05
N ALA A 230 13.41 11.11 -5.42
CA ALA A 230 14.09 12.30 -4.98
C ALA A 230 15.01 11.94 -3.80
N PRO A 231 16.26 12.44 -3.77
CA PRO A 231 17.11 12.39 -2.58
C PRO A 231 16.38 12.96 -1.35
N GLN A 232 16.71 12.42 -0.18
CA GLN A 232 16.04 12.69 1.12
C GLN A 232 16.01 14.17 1.55
N ASP A 233 16.74 15.05 0.86
CA ASP A 233 16.92 16.47 1.18
C ASP A 233 16.13 17.44 0.28
N LEU A 234 15.29 16.94 -0.63
CA LEU A 234 14.45 17.76 -1.51
C LEU A 234 12.96 17.65 -1.15
N ASP A 235 12.39 18.73 -0.60
CA ASP A 235 10.95 18.99 -0.59
C ASP A 235 10.48 19.17 -2.05
N GLY A 236 10.08 18.08 -2.70
CA GLY A 236 9.71 18.08 -4.11
C GLY A 236 8.71 16.99 -4.45
N SER A 237 7.64 17.41 -5.14
CA SER A 237 6.52 16.60 -5.59
C SER A 237 6.95 15.31 -6.31
N ARG A 238 6.37 14.19 -5.87
CA ARG A 238 6.36 12.92 -6.59
C ARG A 238 5.37 13.07 -7.74
N SER A 239 5.78 12.82 -8.98
CA SER A 239 4.89 12.97 -10.13
C SER A 239 5.00 11.78 -11.05
N ILE A 240 3.85 11.15 -11.29
CA ILE A 240 3.65 10.15 -12.33
C ILE A 240 3.44 10.91 -13.65
N PHE A 241 4.24 10.61 -14.66
CA PHE A 241 3.95 11.03 -16.03
C PHE A 241 3.50 9.80 -16.82
N GLN A 242 2.20 9.71 -17.10
CA GLN A 242 1.67 8.80 -18.13
C GLN A 242 1.68 9.52 -19.49
N GLY A 243 2.42 8.97 -20.45
CA GLY A 243 2.34 9.32 -21.86
C GLY A 243 1.54 8.26 -22.62
N TRP A 244 0.65 8.71 -23.52
CA TRP A 244 -0.13 7.87 -24.44
C TRP A 244 0.53 7.80 -25.81
#